data_AF-A0A315ZH75-F1
#
_entry.id   AF-A0A315ZH75-F1
#
_cell.length_a   1.000
_cell.length_b   1.000
_cell.length_c   1.000
_cell.angle_alpha   90.00
_cell.angle_beta   90.00
_cell.angle_gamma   90.00
#
_symmetry.space_group_name_H-M   'P 1'
#
loop_
_entity.id
_entity.type
_entity.pdbx_description
1 polymer ?
#
loop_
_entity_poly.entity_id
_entity_poly.type
_entity_poly.pdbx_seq_one_letter_code
_entity_poly.pdbx_strand_id
1 'polypeptide(L)'
;MRAFILLLFISQLSFFSVYAQCEDCAPTTEDIDYCFTDARFGIRCAQFIEKSDYFIFSTKKSKSYKLPIIKEGENHVDYLLTQITEKTAKLSAIDVLFLEVALETWNVEKTKIGFDFTDSGLGIKILEQGNGDIPAKGDEIVVHYKGMLENGEVFDSSYDRGTPLTFPIGVGRVIDGWDEGLTSIPVGTKAILRIPPEIGYGERSIGRIPANSTLYFEVELIDIVD
;
A
#
# COMPACT_ATOMS: atom_id res chain seq x y z
N MET A 1 7.30 -21.66 43.00
CA MET A 1 7.14 -22.40 41.73
C MET A 1 5.81 -21.98 41.11
N ARG A 2 5.80 -21.64 39.81
CA ARG A 2 4.75 -20.98 38.97
C ARG A 2 5.10 -19.51 38.65
N ALA A 3 5.89 -19.29 37.60
CA ALA A 3 5.47 -19.05 36.19
C ALA A 3 5.05 -17.58 36.01
N PHE A 4 5.91 -16.65 35.58
CA PHE A 4 6.36 -16.41 34.19
C PHE A 4 5.23 -16.51 33.16
N ILE A 5 4.45 -15.43 33.01
CA ILE A 5 3.76 -15.07 31.77
C ILE A 5 3.87 -13.55 31.60
N LEU A 6 4.99 -13.18 30.98
CA LEU A 6 5.12 -12.20 29.89
C LEU A 6 3.95 -11.22 29.69
N LEU A 7 4.14 -9.98 30.18
CA LEU A 7 3.48 -8.79 29.63
C LEU A 7 4.13 -8.47 28.28
N LEU A 8 3.68 -9.15 27.22
CA LEU A 8 3.80 -8.67 25.85
C LEU A 8 2.39 -8.30 25.39
N PHE A 9 1.96 -7.10 25.74
CA PHE A 9 0.82 -6.45 25.12
C PHE A 9 1.29 -5.06 24.71
N ILE A 10 0.89 -4.66 23.50
CA ILE A 10 1.20 -3.39 22.82
C ILE A 10 2.44 -3.46 21.90
N SER A 11 2.34 -4.28 20.84
CA SER A 11 2.88 -3.89 19.53
C SER A 11 2.10 -4.46 18.32
N GLN A 12 0.96 -5.11 18.52
CA GLN A 12 0.13 -5.65 17.43
C GLN A 12 -1.09 -4.79 17.05
N LEU A 13 -1.15 -3.54 17.51
CA LEU A 13 -2.35 -2.70 17.38
C LEU A 13 -2.53 -2.04 16.00
N SER A 14 -1.62 -2.23 15.04
CA SER A 14 -1.71 -1.61 13.71
C SER A 14 -2.02 -2.60 12.57
N PHE A 15 -1.76 -3.91 12.72
CA PHE A 15 -2.04 -4.89 11.67
C PHE A 15 -3.41 -5.57 11.78
N PHE A 16 -4.01 -5.63 12.97
CA PHE A 16 -5.34 -6.21 13.15
C PHE A 16 -6.49 -5.35 12.57
N SER A 17 -6.25 -4.08 12.22
CA SER A 17 -7.32 -3.15 11.82
C SER A 17 -7.83 -3.35 10.39
N VAL A 18 -7.04 -3.97 9.51
CA VAL A 18 -7.38 -4.07 8.07
C VAL A 18 -8.35 -5.24 7.82
N TYR A 19 -8.11 -6.39 8.47
CA TYR A 19 -8.97 -7.56 8.39
C TYR A 19 -10.16 -7.55 9.38
N ALA A 20 -10.05 -6.84 10.52
CA ALA A 20 -11.10 -6.86 11.55
C ALA A 20 -12.45 -6.29 11.09
N GLN A 21 -12.45 -5.35 10.14
CA GLN A 21 -13.71 -4.78 9.62
C GLN A 21 -14.49 -5.78 8.75
N CYS A 22 -13.84 -6.82 8.23
CA CYS A 22 -14.49 -7.80 7.37
C CYS A 22 -15.46 -8.73 8.12
N GLU A 23 -15.32 -8.87 9.44
CA GLU A 23 -16.19 -9.72 10.25
C GLU A 23 -17.66 -9.22 10.28
N ASP A 24 -17.84 -7.91 10.11
CA ASP A 24 -19.16 -7.27 10.08
C ASP A 24 -19.83 -7.35 8.69
N CYS A 25 -19.08 -7.76 7.67
CA CYS A 25 -19.53 -7.82 6.30
C CYS A 25 -20.28 -9.13 5.98
N ALA A 26 -20.94 -9.17 4.82
CA ALA A 26 -21.52 -10.41 4.33
C ALA A 26 -20.41 -11.41 3.97
N PRO A 27 -20.59 -12.71 4.27
CA PRO A 27 -19.59 -13.71 3.89
C PRO A 27 -19.51 -13.82 2.36
N THR A 28 -18.30 -14.02 1.87
CA THR A 28 -17.99 -14.15 0.44
C THR A 28 -16.94 -15.24 0.24
N THR A 29 -16.88 -15.79 -0.97
CA THR A 29 -15.85 -16.75 -1.40
C THR A 29 -14.64 -16.05 -2.02
N GLU A 30 -14.74 -14.75 -2.29
CA GLU A 30 -13.64 -13.94 -2.79
C GLU A 30 -12.61 -13.73 -1.67
N ASP A 31 -11.33 -13.65 -2.04
CA ASP A 31 -10.26 -13.24 -1.13
C ASP A 31 -10.26 -11.71 -1.05
N ILE A 32 -10.64 -11.17 0.11
CA ILE A 32 -10.88 -9.73 0.29
C ILE A 32 -9.63 -9.09 0.88
N ASP A 33 -9.09 -8.10 0.18
CA ASP A 33 -7.89 -7.38 0.62
C ASP A 33 -8.23 -6.24 1.60
N TYR A 34 -9.43 -5.67 1.50
CA TYR A 34 -9.86 -4.57 2.38
C TYR A 34 -11.37 -4.53 2.58
N CYS A 35 -11.81 -4.24 3.81
CA CYS A 35 -13.21 -3.95 4.10
C CYS A 35 -13.37 -2.56 4.69
N PHE A 36 -14.39 -1.85 4.22
CA PHE A 36 -14.81 -0.57 4.75
C PHE A 36 -16.17 -0.70 5.43
N THR A 37 -16.22 -0.28 6.68
CA THR A 37 -17.45 -0.12 7.46
C THR A 37 -17.42 1.23 8.18
N ASP A 38 -18.60 1.78 8.45
CA ASP A 38 -18.71 3.03 9.21
C ASP A 38 -20.04 3.07 9.95
N ALA A 39 -19.97 3.22 11.27
CA ALA A 39 -21.13 3.19 12.17
C ALA A 39 -22.20 4.23 11.81
N ARG A 40 -21.82 5.37 11.19
CA ARG A 40 -22.75 6.41 10.71
C ARG A 40 -23.69 5.89 9.62
N PHE A 41 -23.26 4.85 8.90
CA PHE A 41 -23.97 4.25 7.79
C PHE A 41 -24.62 2.92 8.14
N GLY A 42 -24.64 2.55 9.43
CA GLY A 42 -25.25 1.34 9.95
C GLY A 42 -24.53 0.08 9.47
N ILE A 43 -25.29 -0.90 8.99
CA ILE A 43 -24.79 -2.24 8.63
C ILE A 43 -24.20 -2.34 7.21
N ARG A 44 -23.84 -1.20 6.61
CA ARG A 44 -23.26 -1.16 5.27
C ARG A 44 -21.81 -1.59 5.31
N CYS A 45 -21.41 -2.38 4.33
CA CYS A 45 -20.03 -2.77 4.14
C CYS A 45 -19.65 -2.74 2.66
N ALA A 46 -18.45 -2.27 2.35
CA ALA A 46 -17.80 -2.46 1.06
C ALA A 46 -16.57 -3.35 1.22
N GLN A 47 -16.41 -4.35 0.37
CA GLN A 47 -15.32 -5.32 0.38
C GLN A 47 -14.57 -5.22 -0.94
N PHE A 48 -13.29 -4.89 -0.90
CA PHE A 48 -12.45 -4.57 -2.05
C PHE A 48 -11.38 -5.62 -2.27
N ILE A 49 -10.98 -5.76 -3.54
CA ILE A 49 -9.99 -6.73 -4.01
C ILE A 49 -9.03 -5.94 -4.92
N GLU A 50 -7.75 -5.86 -4.57
CA GLU A 50 -6.72 -5.01 -5.19
C GLU A 50 -6.63 -5.23 -6.71
N LYS A 51 -6.69 -6.50 -7.12
CA LYS A 51 -6.52 -6.92 -8.53
C LYS A 51 -7.83 -7.11 -9.29
N SER A 52 -8.94 -6.65 -8.72
CA SER A 52 -10.26 -6.76 -9.33
C SER A 52 -10.73 -5.43 -9.94
N ASP A 53 -11.56 -5.54 -10.97
CA ASP A 53 -12.30 -4.42 -11.56
C ASP A 53 -13.66 -4.20 -10.89
N TYR A 54 -13.92 -4.86 -9.76
CA TYR A 54 -15.14 -4.69 -8.97
C TYR A 54 -14.89 -4.78 -7.47
N PHE A 55 -15.86 -4.34 -6.69
CA PHE A 55 -15.94 -4.53 -5.26
C PHE A 55 -17.35 -5.02 -4.87
N ILE A 56 -17.47 -5.57 -3.67
CA ILE A 56 -18.74 -6.08 -3.16
C ILE A 56 -19.32 -5.07 -2.18
N PHE A 57 -20.50 -4.56 -2.47
CA PHE A 57 -21.26 -3.71 -1.57
C PHE A 57 -22.40 -4.49 -0.93
N SER A 58 -22.46 -4.48 0.41
CA SER A 58 -23.51 -5.12 1.19
C SER A 58 -24.32 -4.09 1.97
N THR A 59 -25.65 -4.20 1.88
CA THR A 59 -26.60 -3.37 2.67
C THR A 59 -27.08 -4.08 3.94
N LYS A 60 -26.79 -5.39 4.05
CA LYS A 60 -27.04 -6.30 5.18
C LYS A 60 -26.39 -7.65 4.86
N LYS A 61 -26.21 -8.53 5.85
CA LYS A 61 -25.57 -9.86 5.70
C LYS A 61 -26.13 -10.76 4.57
N SER A 62 -27.37 -10.53 4.12
CA SER A 62 -28.04 -11.33 3.09
C SER A 62 -28.23 -10.63 1.74
N LYS A 63 -27.70 -9.42 1.55
CA LYS A 63 -27.88 -8.67 0.30
C LYS A 63 -26.62 -7.92 -0.08
N SER A 64 -25.96 -8.43 -1.11
CA SER A 64 -24.75 -7.87 -1.71
C SER A 64 -24.94 -7.55 -3.20
N TYR A 65 -24.11 -6.64 -3.70
CA TYR A 65 -24.03 -6.24 -5.10
C TYR A 65 -22.55 -6.24 -5.50
N LYS A 66 -22.21 -6.78 -6.68
CA LYS A 66 -20.90 -6.56 -7.30
C LYS A 66 -21.00 -5.27 -8.12
N LEU A 67 -20.24 -4.26 -7.72
CA LEU A 67 -20.20 -2.95 -8.38
C LEU A 67 -18.80 -2.75 -8.97
N PRO A 68 -18.67 -2.22 -10.20
CA PRO A 68 -17.36 -2.04 -10.80
C PRO A 68 -16.55 -0.95 -10.09
N ILE A 69 -15.22 -1.11 -10.10
CA ILE A 69 -14.26 -0.07 -9.78
C ILE A 69 -13.96 0.66 -11.08
N ILE A 70 -14.52 1.85 -11.21
CA ILE A 70 -14.32 2.71 -12.37
C ILE A 70 -12.93 3.36 -12.29
N LYS A 71 -12.33 3.56 -13.46
CA LYS A 71 -10.98 4.12 -13.60
C LYS A 71 -10.87 5.53 -13.03
N GLU A 72 -9.65 5.85 -12.62
CA GLU A 72 -9.26 7.18 -12.16
C GLU A 72 -9.56 8.24 -13.24
N GLY A 73 -10.26 9.30 -12.85
CA GLY A 73 -10.73 10.36 -13.76
C GLY A 73 -12.20 10.27 -14.16
N GLU A 74 -12.91 9.17 -13.84
CA GLU A 74 -14.35 9.06 -14.01
C GLU A 74 -15.11 9.31 -12.69
N ASN A 75 -16.27 9.96 -12.77
CA ASN A 75 -17.08 10.25 -11.59
C ASN A 75 -17.86 9.01 -11.15
N HIS A 76 -17.41 8.39 -10.08
CA HIS A 76 -18.04 7.19 -9.54
C HIS A 76 -19.48 7.44 -9.06
N VAL A 77 -19.79 8.64 -8.58
CA VAL A 77 -21.15 9.02 -8.16
C VAL A 77 -22.08 9.02 -9.37
N ASP A 78 -21.65 9.59 -10.51
CA ASP A 78 -22.47 9.64 -11.73
C ASP A 78 -22.81 8.22 -12.21
N TYR A 79 -21.84 7.30 -12.18
CA TYR A 79 -22.10 5.90 -12.50
C TYR A 79 -23.07 5.23 -11.51
N LEU A 80 -22.90 5.45 -10.20
CA LEU A 80 -23.83 4.88 -9.21
C LEU A 80 -25.25 5.41 -9.42
N LEU A 81 -25.38 6.69 -9.82
CA LEU A 81 -26.66 7.30 -10.19
C LEU A 81 -27.24 6.70 -11.49
N THR A 82 -26.43 6.33 -12.49
CA THR A 82 -26.93 5.62 -13.67
C THR A 82 -27.45 4.23 -13.31
N GLN A 83 -26.75 3.48 -12.45
CA GLN A 83 -27.21 2.17 -11.99
C GLN A 83 -28.55 2.24 -11.21
N ILE A 84 -28.76 3.31 -10.44
CA ILE A 84 -30.04 3.59 -9.79
C ILE A 84 -31.14 3.86 -10.83
N THR A 85 -30.83 4.67 -11.83
CA THR A 85 -31.79 5.11 -12.86
C THR A 85 -32.20 3.96 -13.78
N GLU A 86 -31.26 3.08 -14.14
CA GLU A 86 -31.48 1.88 -14.95
C GLU A 86 -32.10 0.71 -14.15
N LYS A 87 -32.28 0.88 -12.83
CA LYS A 87 -32.81 -0.13 -11.88
C LYS A 87 -32.01 -1.43 -11.84
N THR A 88 -30.75 -1.41 -12.27
CA THR A 88 -29.83 -2.55 -12.18
C THR A 88 -29.40 -2.81 -10.73
N ALA A 89 -29.37 -1.76 -9.90
CA ALA A 89 -29.19 -1.86 -8.45
C ALA A 89 -30.22 -0.98 -7.70
N LYS A 90 -30.88 -1.56 -6.68
CA LYS A 90 -31.78 -0.81 -5.78
C LYS A 90 -30.96 -0.16 -4.67
N LEU A 91 -30.26 0.93 -4.99
CA LEU A 91 -29.49 1.75 -4.05
C LEU A 91 -30.34 2.95 -3.58
N SER A 92 -30.19 3.31 -2.32
CA SER A 92 -30.76 4.50 -1.68
C SER A 92 -29.73 5.62 -1.61
N ALA A 93 -30.16 6.86 -1.33
CA ALA A 93 -29.24 8.01 -1.23
C ALA A 93 -28.12 7.80 -0.18
N ILE A 94 -28.44 7.15 0.95
CA ILE A 94 -27.45 6.81 1.98
C ILE A 94 -26.49 5.70 1.53
N ASP A 95 -26.90 4.81 0.62
CA ASP A 95 -25.99 3.84 0.01
C ASP A 95 -24.98 4.56 -0.89
N VAL A 96 -25.42 5.54 -1.69
CA VAL A 96 -24.52 6.33 -2.55
C VAL A 96 -23.48 7.08 -1.72
N LEU A 97 -23.92 7.76 -0.64
CA LEU A 97 -22.99 8.48 0.24
C LEU A 97 -21.99 7.55 0.94
N PHE A 98 -22.45 6.37 1.38
CA PHE A 98 -21.54 5.35 1.93
C PHE A 98 -20.49 4.92 0.90
N LEU A 99 -20.93 4.65 -0.34
CA LEU A 99 -20.06 4.18 -1.41
C LEU A 99 -19.03 5.22 -1.82
N GLU A 100 -19.40 6.50 -1.89
CA GLU A 100 -18.48 7.61 -2.15
C GLU A 100 -17.32 7.61 -1.15
N VAL A 101 -17.64 7.60 0.15
CA VAL A 101 -16.63 7.57 1.23
C VAL A 101 -15.81 6.27 1.18
N ALA A 102 -16.45 5.13 0.93
CA ALA A 102 -15.79 3.84 0.84
C ALA A 102 -14.76 3.80 -0.30
N LEU A 103 -15.09 4.38 -1.45
CA LEU A 103 -14.23 4.43 -2.63
C LEU A 103 -13.08 5.41 -2.46
N GLU A 104 -13.31 6.57 -1.85
CA GLU A 104 -12.25 7.51 -1.47
C GLU A 104 -11.27 6.85 -0.50
N THR A 105 -11.79 6.16 0.52
CA THR A 105 -10.97 5.44 1.49
C THR A 105 -10.19 4.31 0.82
N TRP A 106 -10.84 3.54 -0.05
CA TRP A 106 -10.19 2.49 -0.84
C TRP A 106 -9.05 3.03 -1.69
N ASN A 107 -9.20 4.20 -2.31
CA ASN A 107 -8.14 4.81 -3.12
C ASN A 107 -6.88 5.10 -2.32
N VAL A 108 -7.00 5.37 -1.02
CA VAL A 108 -5.87 5.54 -0.11
C VAL A 108 -5.36 4.20 0.40
N GLU A 109 -6.24 3.36 0.96
CA GLU A 109 -5.84 2.12 1.63
C GLU A 109 -5.25 1.08 0.67
N LYS A 110 -5.70 1.05 -0.60
CA LYS A 110 -5.13 0.15 -1.61
C LYS A 110 -3.63 0.36 -1.82
N THR A 111 -3.13 1.58 -1.60
CA THR A 111 -1.69 1.89 -1.75
C THR A 111 -0.82 1.24 -0.68
N LYS A 112 -1.44 0.77 0.41
CA LYS A 112 -0.76 0.10 1.53
C LYS A 112 -0.81 -1.42 1.43
N ILE A 113 -1.58 -1.97 0.50
CA ILE A 113 -1.76 -3.42 0.39
C ILE A 113 -0.46 -4.11 -0.03
N GLY A 114 -0.11 -5.16 0.71
CA GLY A 114 1.09 -5.95 0.49
C GLY A 114 2.39 -5.30 0.96
N PHE A 115 2.31 -4.16 1.66
CA PHE A 115 3.47 -3.55 2.31
C PHE A 115 3.57 -3.99 3.77
N ASP A 116 4.75 -4.46 4.15
CA ASP A 116 5.14 -4.58 5.55
C ASP A 116 5.74 -3.24 6.00
N PHE A 117 5.14 -2.62 7.02
CA PHE A 117 5.57 -1.31 7.51
C PHE A 117 6.46 -1.43 8.74
N THR A 118 7.55 -0.67 8.75
CA THR A 118 8.44 -0.51 9.91
C THR A 118 7.99 0.64 10.82
N ASP A 119 8.64 0.77 11.98
CA ASP A 119 8.34 1.85 12.94
C ASP A 119 8.64 3.26 12.39
N SER A 120 9.51 3.38 11.38
CA SER A 120 9.80 4.66 10.71
C SER A 120 8.74 5.03 9.66
N GLY A 121 7.80 4.13 9.38
CA GLY A 121 6.78 4.29 8.36
C GLY A 121 7.23 3.87 6.95
N LEU A 122 8.44 3.32 6.82
CA LEU A 122 8.88 2.66 5.58
C LEU A 122 7.96 1.47 5.30
N GLY A 123 7.36 1.44 4.11
CA GLY A 123 6.67 0.25 3.61
C GLY A 123 7.57 -0.54 2.67
N ILE A 124 7.63 -1.86 2.85
CA ILE A 124 8.35 -2.79 1.96
C ILE A 124 7.37 -3.80 1.38
N LYS A 125 7.23 -3.83 0.05
CA LYS A 125 6.43 -4.84 -0.68
C LYS A 125 7.35 -5.68 -1.55
N ILE A 126 7.59 -6.92 -1.14
CA ILE A 126 8.42 -7.87 -1.90
C ILE A 126 7.67 -8.31 -3.17
N LEU A 127 8.28 -8.11 -4.33
CA LEU A 127 7.76 -8.57 -5.62
C LEU A 127 8.38 -9.93 -6.01
N GLU A 128 9.68 -10.07 -5.78
CA GLU A 128 10.44 -11.31 -6.01
C GLU A 128 11.46 -11.45 -4.88
N GLN A 129 11.40 -12.57 -4.16
CA GLN A 129 12.27 -12.82 -3.01
C GLN A 129 13.65 -13.28 -3.47
N GLY A 130 14.68 -12.53 -3.12
CA GLY A 130 16.08 -12.93 -3.31
C GLY A 130 16.51 -13.99 -2.30
N ASN A 131 17.66 -14.61 -2.57
CA ASN A 131 18.24 -15.68 -1.76
C ASN A 131 19.73 -15.49 -1.44
N GLY A 132 20.29 -14.33 -1.78
CA GLY A 132 21.66 -13.97 -1.42
C GLY A 132 21.79 -13.45 0.01
N ASP A 133 22.95 -12.92 0.34
CA ASP A 133 23.22 -12.34 1.65
C ASP A 133 22.45 -11.03 1.85
N ILE A 134 22.21 -10.66 3.11
CA ILE A 134 21.62 -9.37 3.48
C ILE A 134 22.76 -8.37 3.65
N PRO A 135 22.74 -7.20 2.97
CA PRO A 135 23.80 -6.20 3.10
C PRO A 135 23.99 -5.73 4.54
N ALA A 136 25.25 -5.71 4.98
CA ALA A 136 25.64 -5.10 6.24
C ALA A 136 25.92 -3.60 6.06
N LYS A 137 25.86 -2.87 7.19
CA LYS A 137 26.21 -1.45 7.21
C LYS A 137 27.67 -1.25 6.75
N GLY A 138 27.84 -0.41 5.73
CA GLY A 138 29.12 -0.07 5.13
C GLY A 138 29.45 -0.85 3.87
N ASP A 139 28.71 -1.91 3.57
CA ASP A 139 28.88 -2.69 2.35
C ASP A 139 28.59 -1.82 1.12
N GLU A 140 29.33 -2.06 0.04
CA GLU A 140 29.08 -1.42 -1.24
C GLU A 140 28.06 -2.27 -2.02
N ILE A 141 26.86 -1.73 -2.27
CA ILE A 141 25.80 -2.49 -2.94
C ILE A 141 25.57 -2.00 -4.35
N VAL A 142 25.05 -2.90 -5.20
CA VAL A 142 24.65 -2.59 -6.59
C VAL A 142 23.14 -2.73 -6.71
N VAL A 143 22.47 -1.66 -7.14
CA VAL A 143 21.00 -1.60 -7.19
C VAL A 143 20.52 -1.08 -8.54
N HIS A 144 19.59 -1.79 -9.15
CA HIS A 144 18.70 -1.20 -10.15
C HIS A 144 17.46 -0.64 -9.46
N TYR A 145 17.00 0.51 -9.91
CA TYR A 145 15.82 1.16 -9.37
C TYR A 145 15.08 2.01 -10.40
N LYS A 146 13.81 2.28 -10.06
CA LYS A 146 12.92 3.27 -10.66
C LYS A 146 12.16 4.02 -9.55
N GLY A 147 12.37 5.33 -9.46
CA GLY A 147 11.74 6.22 -8.49
C GLY A 147 10.55 6.98 -9.08
N MET A 148 9.42 6.95 -8.37
CA MET A 148 8.13 7.50 -8.79
C MET A 148 7.45 8.28 -7.67
N LEU A 149 6.71 9.32 -8.03
CA LEU A 149 5.76 10.00 -7.15
C LEU A 149 4.46 9.20 -7.03
N GLU A 150 3.61 9.57 -6.06
CA GLU A 150 2.32 8.92 -5.81
C GLU A 150 1.37 8.94 -7.03
N ASN A 151 1.48 9.96 -7.88
CA ASN A 151 0.75 10.06 -9.15
C ASN A 151 1.35 9.19 -10.29
N GLY A 152 2.37 8.39 -10.00
CA GLY A 152 3.07 7.55 -10.98
C GLY A 152 4.11 8.27 -11.83
N GLU A 153 4.34 9.58 -11.64
CA GLU A 153 5.37 10.31 -12.37
C GLU A 153 6.77 9.80 -11.99
N VAL A 154 7.51 9.31 -12.97
CA VAL A 154 8.89 8.86 -12.80
C VAL A 154 9.81 10.09 -12.70
N PHE A 155 10.52 10.21 -11.59
CA PHE A 155 11.50 11.28 -11.39
C PHE A 155 12.94 10.83 -11.63
N ASP A 156 13.24 9.54 -11.47
CA ASP A 156 14.57 8.97 -11.69
C ASP A 156 14.51 7.46 -12.00
N SER A 157 15.40 6.95 -12.84
CA SER A 157 15.45 5.55 -13.27
C SER A 157 16.87 5.15 -13.68
N SER A 158 17.42 4.14 -13.02
CA SER A 158 18.70 3.53 -13.42
C SER A 158 18.58 2.74 -14.74
N TYR A 159 17.39 2.18 -15.01
CA TYR A 159 17.11 1.44 -16.25
C TYR A 159 17.20 2.36 -17.47
N ASP A 160 16.73 3.60 -17.35
CA ASP A 160 16.79 4.61 -18.43
C ASP A 160 18.24 5.01 -18.73
N ARG A 161 19.13 4.93 -17.73
CA ARG A 161 20.58 5.13 -17.88
C ARG A 161 21.32 3.88 -18.36
N GLY A 162 20.65 2.72 -18.38
CA GLY A 162 21.24 1.43 -18.75
C GLY A 162 22.33 0.92 -17.80
N THR A 163 22.48 1.52 -16.62
CA THR A 163 23.55 1.19 -15.66
C THR A 163 23.01 1.25 -14.22
N PRO A 164 23.32 0.24 -13.39
CA PRO A 164 22.90 0.23 -11.98
C PRO A 164 23.66 1.29 -11.18
N LEU A 165 23.15 1.59 -10.00
CA LEU A 165 23.80 2.49 -9.05
C LEU A 165 24.59 1.68 -8.02
N THR A 166 25.85 2.06 -7.81
CA THR A 166 26.72 1.47 -6.79
C THR A 166 27.05 2.51 -5.72
N PHE A 167 26.88 2.14 -4.46
CA PHE A 167 27.11 3.04 -3.32
C PHE A 167 27.21 2.26 -1.99
N PRO A 168 27.88 2.82 -0.96
CA PRO A 168 27.90 2.21 0.37
C PRO A 168 26.58 2.41 1.12
N ILE A 169 26.04 1.34 1.71
CA ILE A 169 24.71 1.33 2.37
C ILE A 169 24.80 1.47 3.91
N GLY A 170 23.78 2.06 4.53
CA GLY A 170 23.63 2.14 5.99
C GLY A 170 24.53 3.19 6.67
N VAL A 171 25.16 4.06 5.87
CA VAL A 171 26.15 5.05 6.31
C VAL A 171 25.72 6.51 6.05
N GLY A 172 24.44 6.74 5.73
CA GLY A 172 23.87 8.08 5.52
C GLY A 172 24.30 8.72 4.20
N ARG A 173 24.55 7.89 3.17
CA ARG A 173 24.96 8.35 1.83
C ARG A 173 23.78 8.48 0.86
N VAL A 174 22.67 7.83 1.18
CA VAL A 174 21.37 7.93 0.51
C VAL A 174 20.31 8.36 1.53
N ILE A 175 19.06 8.49 1.09
CA ILE A 175 17.94 8.78 2.00
C ILE A 175 17.75 7.65 3.02
N ASP A 176 17.30 7.99 4.23
CA ASP A 176 17.20 7.05 5.35
C ASP A 176 16.33 5.82 5.01
N GLY A 177 15.26 6.00 4.23
CA GLY A 177 14.42 4.87 3.81
C GLY A 177 15.11 3.87 2.87
N TRP A 178 16.14 4.29 2.13
CA TRP A 178 16.98 3.36 1.37
C TRP A 178 17.96 2.62 2.29
N ASP A 179 18.63 3.35 3.18
CA ASP A 179 19.55 2.78 4.17
C ASP A 179 18.85 1.72 5.03
N GLU A 180 17.61 1.99 5.45
CA GLU A 180 16.78 1.05 6.20
C GLU A 180 16.28 -0.11 5.32
N GLY A 181 15.65 0.17 4.18
CA GLY A 181 14.97 -0.86 3.39
C GLY A 181 15.89 -1.84 2.68
N LEU A 182 17.05 -1.38 2.18
CA LEU A 182 17.98 -2.24 1.44
C LEU A 182 18.86 -3.09 2.36
N THR A 183 18.96 -2.74 3.65
CA THR A 183 19.65 -3.57 4.66
C THR A 183 18.71 -4.58 5.33
N SER A 184 17.43 -4.60 4.99
CA SER A 184 16.44 -5.55 5.52
C SER A 184 16.05 -6.66 4.54
N ILE A 185 16.58 -6.66 3.31
CA ILE A 185 16.23 -7.64 2.27
C ILE A 185 17.50 -8.33 1.71
N PRO A 186 17.42 -9.60 1.29
CA PRO A 186 18.56 -10.29 0.72
C PRO A 186 18.84 -9.84 -0.71
N VAL A 187 20.09 -9.97 -1.14
CA VAL A 187 20.51 -9.82 -2.54
C VAL A 187 19.67 -10.73 -3.45
N GLY A 188 19.36 -10.21 -4.64
CA GLY A 188 18.47 -10.79 -5.64
C GLY A 188 17.00 -10.39 -5.44
N THR A 189 16.65 -9.65 -4.38
CA THR A 189 15.28 -9.24 -4.11
C THR A 189 14.85 -8.10 -5.04
N LYS A 190 13.64 -8.23 -5.60
CA LYS A 190 12.89 -7.11 -6.16
C LYS A 190 11.79 -6.69 -5.21
N ALA A 191 11.72 -5.40 -4.91
CA ALA A 191 10.76 -4.86 -3.97
C ALA A 191 10.27 -3.47 -4.38
N ILE A 192 9.13 -3.06 -3.84
CA ILE A 192 8.72 -1.66 -3.82
C ILE A 192 8.95 -1.13 -2.41
N LEU A 193 9.68 -0.02 -2.31
CA LEU A 193 9.84 0.76 -1.09
C LEU A 193 8.92 1.97 -1.16
N ARG A 194 7.99 2.09 -0.19
CA ARG A 194 7.16 3.27 0.03
C ARG A 194 7.80 4.09 1.15
N ILE A 195 8.38 5.22 0.80
CA ILE A 195 9.21 6.03 1.69
C ILE A 195 8.44 7.33 2.01
N PRO A 196 7.95 7.51 3.26
CA PRO A 196 7.32 8.75 3.66
C PRO A 196 8.36 9.89 3.72
N PRO A 197 7.93 11.16 3.65
CA PRO A 197 8.85 12.28 3.50
C PRO A 197 9.87 12.39 4.65
N GLU A 198 9.53 11.97 5.86
CA GLU A 198 10.38 12.04 7.06
C GLU A 198 11.71 11.27 6.90
N ILE A 199 11.69 10.14 6.20
CA ILE A 199 12.88 9.33 5.86
C ILE A 199 13.22 9.39 4.36
N GLY A 200 12.69 10.41 3.68
CA GLY A 200 12.96 10.76 2.30
C GLY A 200 13.65 12.13 2.20
N TYR A 201 13.01 13.08 1.50
CA TYR A 201 13.53 14.43 1.33
C TYR A 201 12.93 15.47 2.29
N GLY A 202 11.89 15.12 3.05
CA GLY A 202 11.19 16.00 3.99
C GLY A 202 10.55 17.20 3.31
N GLU A 203 10.63 18.37 3.95
CA GLU A 203 10.09 19.65 3.45
C GLU A 203 10.87 20.24 2.27
N ARG A 204 11.90 19.53 1.76
CA ARG A 204 12.74 20.01 0.65
C ARG A 204 12.17 19.55 -0.68
N SER A 205 12.02 20.48 -1.63
CA SER A 205 11.84 20.14 -3.04
C SER A 205 13.18 19.82 -3.70
N ILE A 206 13.26 18.71 -4.44
CA ILE A 206 14.48 18.23 -5.09
C ILE A 206 14.19 17.87 -6.56
N GLY A 207 14.71 18.67 -7.49
CA GLY A 207 14.47 18.43 -8.92
C GLY A 207 12.98 18.43 -9.26
N ARG A 208 12.44 17.27 -9.66
CA ARG A 208 11.00 17.06 -9.95
C ARG A 208 10.18 16.64 -8.72
N ILE A 209 10.82 16.41 -7.58
CA ILE A 209 10.19 15.94 -6.35
C ILE A 209 9.71 17.16 -5.54
N PRO A 210 8.39 17.35 -5.34
CA PRO A 210 7.88 18.38 -4.44
C PRO A 210 8.24 18.13 -2.97
N ALA A 211 8.26 19.18 -2.17
CA ALA A 211 8.34 19.07 -0.71
C ALA A 211 7.24 18.16 -0.14
N ASN A 212 7.57 17.41 0.92
CA ASN A 212 6.68 16.50 1.63
C ASN A 212 6.09 15.35 0.77
N SER A 213 6.78 14.97 -0.31
CA SER A 213 6.36 13.85 -1.15
C SER A 213 6.64 12.51 -0.47
N THR A 214 5.66 11.60 -0.53
CA THR A 214 5.93 10.16 -0.38
C THR A 214 6.54 9.65 -1.68
N LEU A 215 7.61 8.88 -1.57
CA LEU A 215 8.34 8.32 -2.71
C LEU A 215 8.07 6.83 -2.83
N TYR A 216 7.94 6.35 -4.06
CA TYR A 216 7.85 4.93 -4.37
C TYR A 216 9.07 4.55 -5.20
N PHE A 217 9.84 3.57 -4.71
CA PHE A 217 10.98 3.02 -5.43
C PHE A 217 10.75 1.55 -5.72
N GLU A 218 10.64 1.18 -7.00
CA GLU A 218 10.86 -0.19 -7.41
C GLU A 218 12.37 -0.43 -7.45
N VAL A 219 12.86 -1.35 -6.65
CA VAL A 219 14.29 -1.66 -6.50
C VAL A 219 14.55 -3.14 -6.80
N GLU A 220 15.73 -3.41 -7.34
CA GLU A 220 16.32 -4.72 -7.56
C GLU A 220 17.72 -4.68 -6.95
N LEU A 221 17.91 -5.33 -5.81
CA LEU A 221 19.20 -5.44 -5.15
C LEU A 221 20.02 -6.52 -5.88
N ILE A 222 20.99 -6.10 -6.67
CA ILE A 222 21.70 -6.96 -7.61
C ILE A 222 22.84 -7.70 -6.92
N ASP A 223 23.64 -6.98 -6.13
CA ASP A 223 24.88 -7.53 -5.57
C ASP A 223 25.41 -6.74 -4.37
N ILE A 224 26.35 -7.35 -3.64
CA ILE A 224 27.25 -6.71 -2.68
C ILE A 224 28.67 -6.85 -3.24
N VAL A 225 29.36 -5.73 -3.39
CA VAL A 225 30.73 -5.66 -3.90
C VAL A 225 31.70 -5.84 -2.73
N ASP A 226 32.61 -6.81 -2.89
CA ASP A 226 33.74 -7.08 -1.98
C ASP A 226 34.91 -6.09 -2.12
#